data_AF-A0A7K3QRG3-F1
#
_entry.id   AF-A0A7K3QRG3-F1
#
_cell.length_a   1.000
_cell.length_b   1.000
_cell.length_c   1.000
_cell.angle_alpha   90.00
_cell.angle_beta   90.00
_cell.angle_gamma   90.00
#
_symmetry.space_group_name_H-M   'P 1'
#
loop_
_entity.id
_entity.type
_entity.pdbx_description
1 polymer ?
#
loop_
_entity_poly.entity_id
_entity_poly.type
_entity_poly.pdbx_seq_one_letter_code
_entity_poly.pdbx_strand_id
1 'polypeptide(L)'
;MTMSDIDLPTAETVVKTSATYARDLTERVLWTFLGAAGAVALAGGPADMLHVSFWEGAGTAGLAAAVALVKGIAARALGEKNSASTAPGV
;
A
#
# COMPACT_ATOMS: atom_id res chain seq x y z
N MET A 1 28.17 -12.20 35.90
CA MET A 1 26.98 -12.12 35.03
C MET A 1 26.93 -10.72 34.46
N THR A 2 27.42 -10.52 33.24
CA THR A 2 27.24 -9.27 32.52
C THR A 2 25.83 -9.24 31.98
N MET A 3 25.02 -8.30 32.47
CA MET A 3 23.69 -8.01 31.95
C MET A 3 23.86 -7.68 30.47
N SER A 4 23.29 -8.48 29.56
CA SER A 4 23.25 -8.13 28.15
C SER A 4 22.34 -6.91 28.02
N ASP A 5 22.92 -5.73 27.84
CA ASP A 5 22.17 -4.54 27.47
C ASP A 5 21.44 -4.83 26.15
N ILE A 6 20.11 -4.79 26.18
CA ILE A 6 19.29 -4.97 25.00
C ILE A 6 19.44 -3.70 24.17
N ASP A 7 20.20 -3.78 23.07
CA ASP A 7 20.37 -2.69 22.12
C ASP A 7 19.07 -2.49 21.32
N LEU A 8 18.24 -1.55 21.78
CA LEU A 8 16.96 -1.20 21.16
C LEU A 8 17.10 0.10 20.36
N PRO A 9 16.42 0.20 19.20
CA PRO A 9 16.37 1.45 18.45
C PRO A 9 15.72 2.56 19.27
N THR A 10 16.20 3.79 19.06
CA THR A 10 15.63 4.97 19.73
C THR A 10 14.17 5.18 19.30
N ALA A 11 13.37 5.80 20.18
CA ALA A 11 11.99 6.13 19.87
C ALA A 11 11.85 6.97 18.59
N GLU A 12 12.76 7.92 18.37
CA GLU A 12 12.81 8.72 17.15
C GLU A 12 12.98 7.86 15.89
N THR A 13 13.86 6.86 15.95
CA THR A 13 14.08 5.92 14.83
C THR A 13 12.80 5.15 14.52
N VAL A 14 12.13 4.62 15.54
CA VAL A 14 10.87 3.88 15.39
C VAL A 14 9.79 4.75 14.75
N VAL A 15 9.62 5.99 15.22
CA VAL A 15 8.66 6.95 14.66
C VAL A 15 8.96 7.25 13.19
N LYS A 16 10.23 7.54 12.86
CA LYS A 16 10.62 7.84 11.47
C LYS A 16 10.41 6.65 10.54
N THR A 17 10.78 5.44 10.96
CA THR A 17 10.56 4.20 10.21
C THR A 17 9.08 3.96 9.95
N SER A 18 8.24 4.10 10.99
CA SER A 18 6.79 3.91 10.84
C SER A 18 6.13 4.95 9.95
N ALA A 19 6.53 6.23 10.04
CA ALA A 19 6.02 7.29 9.18
C ALA A 19 6.40 7.06 7.70
N THR A 20 7.64 6.63 7.44
CA THR A 20 8.12 6.31 6.10
C THR A 20 7.33 5.15 5.50
N TYR A 21 7.15 4.07 6.27
CA TYR A 21 6.34 2.92 5.88
C TYR A 21 4.89 3.30 5.59
N ALA A 22 4.25 4.09 6.47
CA ALA A 22 2.86 4.49 6.31
C ALA A 22 2.66 5.31 5.04
N ARG A 23 3.62 6.19 4.72
CA ARG A 23 3.61 6.98 3.49
C ARG A 23 3.73 6.09 2.24
N ASP A 24 4.72 5.20 2.19
CA ASP A 24 4.90 4.28 1.05
C ASP A 24 3.66 3.39 0.84
N LEU A 25 3.12 2.81 1.91
CA LEU A 25 1.90 2.00 1.83
C LEU A 25 0.70 2.80 1.29
N THR A 26 0.52 4.03 1.79
CA THR A 26 -0.59 4.90 1.39
C THR A 26 -0.47 5.28 -0.09
N GLU A 27 0.72 5.72 -0.52
CA GLU A 27 0.98 6.07 -1.92
C GLU A 27 0.68 4.88 -2.84
N ARG A 28 1.13 3.66 -2.49
CA ARG A 28 0.86 2.45 -3.28
C ARG A 28 -0.62 2.11 -3.39
N VAL A 29 -1.35 2.16 -2.28
CA VAL A 29 -2.79 1.83 -2.25
C VAL A 29 -3.58 2.84 -3.08
N LEU A 30 -3.30 4.14 -2.90
CA LEU A 30 -3.96 5.21 -3.64
C LEU A 30 -3.67 5.10 -5.14
N TRP A 31 -2.41 4.93 -5.54
CA TRP A 31 -2.05 4.81 -6.95
C TRP A 31 -2.58 3.53 -7.59
N THR A 32 -2.67 2.43 -6.84
CA THR A 32 -3.31 1.20 -7.33
C THR A 32 -4.80 1.44 -7.60
N PHE A 33 -5.51 2.06 -6.66
CA PHE A 33 -6.92 2.40 -6.84
C PHE A 33 -7.13 3.35 -8.02
N LEU A 34 -6.42 4.49 -8.02
CA LEU A 34 -6.58 5.53 -9.03
C LEU A 34 -6.18 5.03 -10.43
N GLY A 35 -5.10 4.25 -10.53
CA GLY A 35 -4.68 3.65 -11.79
C GLY A 35 -5.71 2.66 -12.34
N ALA A 36 -6.21 1.75 -11.49
CA ALA A 36 -7.21 0.76 -11.92
C ALA A 36 -8.57 1.40 -12.21
N ALA A 37 -9.06 2.32 -11.36
CA ALA A 37 -10.31 3.02 -11.58
C ALA A 37 -10.23 3.95 -12.81
N GLY A 38 -9.09 4.61 -13.00
CA GLY A 38 -8.81 5.38 -14.21
C GLY A 38 -8.82 4.52 -15.46
N ALA A 39 -8.25 3.31 -15.41
CA ALA A 39 -8.30 2.37 -16.53
C ALA A 39 -9.75 1.95 -16.87
N VAL A 40 -10.60 1.70 -15.87
CA VAL A 40 -12.03 1.44 -16.07
C VAL A 40 -12.72 2.65 -16.72
N ALA A 41 -12.45 3.85 -16.20
CA ALA A 41 -13.02 5.08 -16.72
C ALA A 41 -12.56 5.41 -18.15
N LEU A 42 -11.33 5.06 -18.51
CA LEU A 42 -10.79 5.21 -19.87
C LEU A 42 -11.34 4.18 -20.84
N ALA A 43 -11.60 2.96 -20.36
CA ALA A 43 -12.20 1.89 -21.18
C ALA A 43 -13.69 2.10 -21.41
N GLY A 44 -14.39 2.74 -20.47
CA GLY A 44 -15.79 3.15 -20.60
C GLY A 44 -15.95 4.53 -21.27
N GLY A 45 -17.08 4.74 -21.92
CA GLY A 45 -17.51 6.07 -22.35
C GLY A 45 -18.26 6.83 -21.24
N PRO A 46 -18.51 8.14 -21.41
CA PRO A 46 -19.26 8.93 -20.43
C PRO A 46 -20.68 8.40 -20.17
N ALA A 47 -21.32 7.79 -21.16
CA ALA A 47 -22.65 7.18 -21.01
C ALA A 47 -22.64 5.91 -20.15
N ASP A 48 -21.52 5.19 -20.10
CA ASP A 48 -21.38 3.96 -19.32
C ASP A 48 -21.36 4.25 -17.82
N MET A 49 -20.98 5.46 -17.41
CA MET A 49 -20.94 5.89 -15.99
C MET A 49 -22.33 5.86 -15.31
N LEU A 50 -23.41 5.80 -16.09
CA LEU A 50 -24.78 5.68 -15.59
C LEU A 50 -25.23 4.21 -15.40
N HIS A 51 -24.39 3.26 -15.79
CA HIS A 51 -24.68 1.83 -15.70
C HIS A 51 -24.01 1.20 -14.49
N VAL A 52 -24.70 0.22 -13.88
CA VAL A 52 -24.18 -0.52 -12.72
C VAL A 52 -22.85 -1.21 -13.03
N SER A 53 -22.70 -1.77 -14.23
CA SER A 53 -21.50 -2.47 -14.68
C SER A 53 -20.24 -1.59 -14.66
N PHE A 54 -20.38 -0.28 -14.89
CA PHE A 54 -19.26 0.66 -14.77
C PHE A 54 -18.76 0.76 -13.32
N TRP A 55 -19.70 0.87 -12.38
CA TRP A 55 -19.38 0.98 -10.95
C TRP A 55 -18.94 -0.36 -10.37
N GLU A 56 -19.39 -1.48 -10.90
CA GLU A 56 -18.81 -2.81 -10.61
C GLU A 56 -17.35 -2.87 -11.06
N GLY A 57 -17.06 -2.38 -12.27
CA GLY A 57 -15.70 -2.20 -12.77
C GLY A 57 -14.84 -1.34 -11.85
N ALA A 58 -15.32 -0.15 -11.46
CA ALA A 58 -14.63 0.70 -10.50
C ALA A 58 -14.48 0.02 -9.12
N GLY A 59 -15.45 -0.80 -8.71
CA GLY A 59 -15.38 -1.64 -7.52
C GLY A 59 -14.22 -2.63 -7.56
N THR A 60 -13.89 -3.19 -8.72
CA THR A 60 -12.72 -4.06 -8.88
C THR A 60 -11.40 -3.32 -8.65
N ALA A 61 -11.32 -2.01 -8.91
CA ALA A 61 -10.18 -1.18 -8.54
C ALA A 61 -10.00 -1.10 -7.02
N GLY A 62 -11.12 -1.07 -6.27
CA GLY A 62 -11.11 -1.18 -4.81
C GLY A 62 -10.54 -2.52 -4.34
N LEU A 63 -10.93 -3.62 -4.98
CA LEU A 63 -10.36 -4.95 -4.69
C LEU A 63 -8.85 -5.00 -4.98
N ALA A 64 -8.41 -4.45 -6.11
CA ALA A 64 -6.98 -4.36 -6.44
C ALA A 64 -6.20 -3.58 -5.37
N ALA A 65 -6.75 -2.45 -4.90
CA ALA A 65 -6.15 -1.65 -3.83
C ALA A 65 -6.11 -2.40 -2.48
N ALA A 66 -7.15 -3.18 -2.16
CA ALA A 66 -7.16 -4.03 -0.97
C ALA A 66 -6.08 -5.13 -1.04
N VAL A 67 -5.90 -5.76 -2.20
CA VAL A 67 -4.81 -6.72 -2.42
C VAL A 67 -3.45 -6.04 -2.28
N ALA A 68 -3.27 -4.84 -2.83
CA ALA A 68 -2.03 -4.07 -2.68
C ALA A 68 -1.75 -3.70 -1.21
N LEU A 69 -2.78 -3.34 -0.44
CA LEU A 69 -2.69 -3.07 0.99
C LEU A 69 -2.22 -4.31 1.76
N VAL A 70 -2.88 -5.45 1.57
CA VAL A 70 -2.52 -6.71 2.24
C VAL A 70 -1.09 -7.11 1.88
N LYS A 71 -0.71 -6.99 0.60
CA LYS A 71 0.67 -7.23 0.15
C LYS A 71 1.66 -6.31 0.86
N GLY A 72 1.36 -5.01 0.96
CA GLY A 72 2.24 -4.03 1.60
C GLY A 72 2.44 -4.29 3.10
N ILE A 73 1.38 -4.71 3.79
CA ILE A 73 1.46 -5.14 5.20
C ILE A 73 2.33 -6.39 5.33
N ALA A 74 2.13 -7.39 4.47
CA ALA A 74 2.94 -8.60 4.46
C ALA A 74 4.41 -8.31 4.12
N ALA A 75 4.67 -7.35 3.23
CA ALA A 75 6.02 -6.97 2.82
C ALA A 75 6.85 -6.45 4.00
N ARG A 76 6.27 -5.65 4.90
CA ARG A 76 6.96 -5.19 6.12
C ARG A 76 7.35 -6.33 7.08
N ALA A 77 6.55 -7.39 7.12
CA ALA A 77 6.84 -8.55 7.95
C ALA A 77 8.04 -9.33 7.39
N LEU A 78 8.11 -9.48 6.06
CA LEU A 78 9.08 -10.31 5.35
C LEU A 78 10.36 -9.55 4.91
N GLY A 79 10.32 -8.23 4.83
CA GLY A 79 11.39 -7.39 4.29
C GLY A 79 11.72 -6.19 5.19
N GLU A 80 12.03 -5.06 4.56
CA GLU A 80 12.45 -3.83 5.24
C GLU A 80 11.35 -3.23 6.11
N LYS A 81 11.69 -2.83 7.34
CA LYS A 81 10.71 -2.37 8.33
C LYS A 81 10.13 -0.99 8.02
N ASN A 82 10.81 -0.22 7.18
CA ASN A 82 10.47 1.11 6.68
C ASN A 82 9.69 1.09 5.35
N SER A 83 9.41 -0.07 4.76
CA SER A 83 8.92 -0.19 3.38
C SER A 83 7.78 -1.19 3.25
N ALA A 84 6.85 -0.91 2.35
CA ALA A 84 5.79 -1.82 1.93
C ALA A 84 6.20 -2.60 0.66
N SER A 85 7.51 -2.70 0.41
CA SER A 85 8.12 -3.41 -0.71
C SER A 85 8.74 -4.74 -0.27
N THR A 86 8.64 -5.75 -1.13
CA THR A 86 9.42 -7.00 -0.98
C THR A 86 10.75 -6.94 -1.72
N ALA A 87 11.01 -5.86 -2.45
CA ALA A 87 12.28 -5.66 -3.13
C ALA A 87 13.35 -5.24 -2.11
N PRO A 88 14.56 -5.83 -2.16
CA PRO A 88 15.65 -5.43 -1.29
C PRO A 88 16.19 -4.05 -1.67
N GLY A 89 16.48 -3.22 -0.68
CA GLY A 89 17.07 -1.88 -0.82
C GLY A 89 16.07 -0.75 -1.11
N VAL A 90 14.78 -0.93 -0.80
CA VAL A 90 13.68 0.00 -1.14
C VAL A 90 13.06 0.61 0.10
#